data_AF-A0A225DZ32-F1
#
_entry.id   AF-A0A225DZ32-F1
#
_cell.length_a   1.000
_cell.length_b   1.000
_cell.length_c   1.000
_cell.angle_alpha   90.00
_cell.angle_beta   90.00
_cell.angle_gamma   90.00
#
_symmetry.space_group_name_H-M   'P 1'
#
loop_
_entity.id
_entity.type
_entity.pdbx_description
1 polymer ?
#
loop_
_entity_poly.entity_id
_entity_poly.type
_entity_poly.pdbx_seq_one_letter_code
_entity_poly.pdbx_strand_id
1 'polypeptide(L)'
;MVGERPPPDTYQAGWWYPGFHFSARGHRGPNGGLVAGAGLYFINDPCTIGKRTFGPGRLDNPCDRNHYWSLHPGGANFLFADGSVRFLSYAAEPIIIPLASINGGEIVQWPE
;
A
#
# COMPACT_ATOMS: atom_id res chain seq x y z
N MET A 1 -3.00 -1.80 -9.48
CA MET A 1 -3.99 -1.89 -8.38
C MET A 1 -3.74 -0.75 -7.39
N VAL A 2 -4.79 -0.26 -6.73
CA VAL A 2 -4.71 0.73 -5.63
C VAL A 2 -5.49 0.19 -4.44
N GLY A 3 -4.90 0.14 -3.25
CA GLY A 3 -5.54 -0.37 -2.03
C GLY A 3 -5.78 0.68 -0.97
N GLU A 4 -6.76 0.45 -0.10
CA GLU A 4 -6.98 1.28 1.09
C GLU A 4 -5.78 1.25 2.05
N ARG A 5 -5.57 2.40 2.69
CA ARG A 5 -4.55 2.62 3.70
C ARG A 5 -4.90 3.88 4.51
N PRO A 6 -5.62 3.74 5.63
CA PRO A 6 -5.98 4.87 6.48
C PRO A 6 -4.77 5.65 7.01
N PRO A 7 -4.91 6.98 7.27
CA PRO A 7 -3.90 7.75 7.96
C PRO A 7 -3.64 7.23 9.38
N PRO A 8 -2.42 7.44 9.90
CA PRO A 8 -2.19 7.44 11.34
C PRO A 8 -2.83 8.69 11.99
N ASP A 9 -2.89 8.73 13.31
CA ASP A 9 -3.32 9.88 14.13
C ASP A 9 -2.59 11.21 13.83
N THR A 10 -1.39 11.14 13.26
CA THR A 10 -0.63 12.31 12.76
C THR A 10 -1.12 12.85 11.41
N TYR A 11 -2.21 12.28 10.86
CA TYR A 11 -2.82 12.64 9.57
C TYR A 11 -1.86 12.58 8.37
N GLN A 12 -0.80 11.78 8.49
CA GLN A 12 0.12 11.48 7.39
C GLN A 12 -0.55 10.49 6.40
N ALA A 13 -1.59 10.95 5.69
CA ALA A 13 -2.24 10.25 4.59
C ALA A 13 -2.02 10.97 3.25
N GLY A 14 -2.35 10.28 2.15
CA GLY A 14 -2.40 10.89 0.82
C GLY A 14 -1.10 10.87 0.03
N TRP A 15 0.04 10.53 0.63
CA TRP A 15 1.26 10.30 -0.12
C TRP A 15 1.36 8.84 -0.61
N TRP A 16 1.70 8.68 -1.89
CA TRP A 16 2.19 7.40 -2.40
C TRP A 16 3.59 7.17 -1.84
N TYR A 17 3.75 6.19 -0.95
CA TYR A 17 5.05 5.81 -0.40
C TYR A 17 5.77 4.94 -1.44
N PRO A 18 6.82 5.44 -2.12
CA PRO A 18 7.72 4.55 -2.83
C PRO A 18 8.62 3.88 -1.80
N GLY A 19 8.81 2.57 -1.93
CA GLY A 19 9.99 1.96 -1.34
C GLY A 19 11.18 2.34 -2.20
N PHE A 20 12.12 3.17 -1.72
CA PHE A 20 13.47 3.10 -2.24
C PHE A 20 14.52 3.23 -1.15
N HIS A 21 15.27 2.15 -0.95
CA HIS A 21 16.62 2.22 -0.43
C HIS A 21 17.45 3.05 -1.44
N PHE A 22 17.94 4.22 -1.03
CA PHE A 22 18.98 5.04 -1.69
C PHE A 22 18.62 5.97 -2.88
N SER A 23 17.35 6.28 -3.16
CA SER A 23 16.99 7.30 -4.16
C SER A 23 16.10 8.40 -3.56
N ALA A 24 16.72 9.48 -3.09
CA ALA A 24 16.05 10.62 -2.45
C ALA A 24 15.14 11.45 -3.40
N ARG A 25 14.91 11.02 -4.65
CA ARG A 25 14.22 11.82 -5.68
C ARG A 25 12.94 11.19 -6.24
N GLY A 26 12.52 10.02 -5.74
CA GLY A 26 11.34 9.31 -6.23
C GLY A 26 11.53 8.76 -7.66
N HIS A 27 10.75 7.74 -8.02
CA HIS A 27 10.74 7.22 -9.39
C HIS A 27 9.72 8.00 -10.22
N ARG A 28 10.19 8.53 -11.33
CA ARG A 28 9.34 9.16 -12.33
C ARG A 28 8.42 8.09 -12.94
N GLY A 29 7.11 8.32 -12.89
CA GLY A 29 6.15 7.54 -13.67
C GLY A 29 6.44 7.65 -15.18
N PRO A 30 5.71 6.91 -16.03
CA PRO A 30 5.95 6.82 -17.48
C PRO A 30 5.97 8.18 -18.21
N ASN A 31 5.48 9.24 -17.57
CA ASN A 31 5.39 10.59 -18.11
C ASN A 31 6.36 11.59 -17.43
N GLY A 32 7.37 11.11 -16.69
CA GLY A 32 8.36 11.98 -16.05
C GLY A 32 7.89 12.68 -14.76
N GLY A 33 6.61 12.52 -14.37
CA GLY A 33 5.98 13.20 -13.25
C GLY A 33 5.13 12.27 -12.38
N LEU A 34 5.78 11.58 -11.44
CA LEU A 34 5.14 11.16 -10.19
C LEU A 34 6.23 11.26 -9.12
N VAL A 35 6.19 12.32 -8.29
CA VAL A 35 7.11 12.44 -7.17
C VAL A 35 6.50 11.68 -5.99
N ALA A 36 6.75 10.38 -5.96
CA ALA A 36 6.52 9.57 -4.78
C ALA A 36 7.66 9.87 -3.79
N GLY A 37 7.34 10.24 -2.55
CA GLY A 37 8.30 10.49 -1.49
C GLY A 37 8.26 9.38 -0.46
N ALA A 38 9.40 8.75 -0.17
CA ALA A 38 9.49 7.80 0.94
C ALA A 38 9.47 8.60 2.24
N GLY A 39 8.55 8.28 3.16
CA GLY A 39 8.52 8.84 4.52
C GLY A 39 9.70 8.40 5.39
N LEU A 40 10.87 8.08 4.82
CA LEU A 40 12.06 7.68 5.56
C LEU A 40 12.75 8.83 6.32
N TYR A 41 12.20 10.05 6.29
CA TYR A 41 12.86 11.23 6.84
C TYR A 41 11.92 12.19 7.56
N PHE A 42 10.96 11.71 8.34
CA PHE A 42 10.61 12.49 9.51
C PHE A 42 11.70 12.24 10.54
N ILE A 43 12.45 13.30 10.89
CA ILE A 43 13.39 13.23 12.02
C ILE A 43 12.59 12.75 13.23
N ASN A 44 13.01 11.63 13.83
CA ASN A 44 12.32 10.91 14.91
C ASN A 44 11.08 10.08 14.53
N ASP A 45 10.96 9.62 13.28
CA ASP A 45 9.96 8.61 12.92
C ASP A 45 10.17 7.32 13.74
N PRO A 46 9.21 6.90 14.60
CA PRO A 46 9.35 5.69 15.41
C PRO A 46 9.20 4.40 14.59
N CYS A 47 8.80 4.50 13.32
CA CYS A 47 8.52 3.35 12.49
C CYS A 47 9.78 2.86 11.76
N THR A 48 10.18 1.62 12.05
CA THR A 48 11.19 0.91 11.27
C THR A 48 10.70 0.69 9.84
N ILE A 49 11.59 0.25 8.94
CA ILE A 49 11.24 -0.18 7.57
C ILE A 49 9.97 -1.02 7.65
N GLY A 50 8.87 -0.47 7.13
CA GLY A 50 7.53 -0.86 7.54
C GLY A 50 7.17 -2.29 7.15
N LYS A 51 6.19 -2.84 7.87
CA LYS A 51 5.45 -4.04 7.49
C LYS A 51 5.01 -3.88 6.02
N ARG A 52 5.28 -4.86 5.16
CA ARG A 52 4.94 -4.85 3.72
C ARG A 52 3.76 -5.75 3.37
N THR A 53 3.04 -6.22 4.38
CA THR A 53 1.99 -7.23 4.26
C THR A 53 0.61 -6.59 4.21
N PHE A 54 -0.32 -7.16 3.46
CA PHE A 54 -1.73 -6.82 3.58
C PHE A 54 -2.35 -7.49 4.82
N GLY A 55 -2.90 -6.71 5.75
CA GLY A 55 -3.41 -7.26 7.02
C GLY A 55 -4.08 -6.22 7.91
N PRO A 56 -4.57 -6.62 9.10
CA PRO A 56 -5.19 -5.69 10.06
C PRO A 56 -4.22 -4.58 10.49
N GLY A 57 -4.77 -3.39 10.73
CA GLY A 57 -4.07 -2.22 11.28
C GLY A 57 -4.94 -1.47 12.30
N ARG A 58 -4.36 -0.45 12.94
CA ARG A 58 -5.00 0.35 14.00
C ARG A 58 -4.59 1.83 13.91
N LEU A 59 -5.52 2.71 14.26
CA LEU A 59 -5.34 4.17 14.15
C LEU A 59 -4.31 4.74 15.15
N ASP A 60 -4.16 4.08 16.31
CA ASP A 60 -3.22 4.43 17.38
C ASP A 60 -1.80 3.87 17.14
N ASN A 61 -1.58 3.14 16.05
CA ASN A 61 -0.28 2.68 15.63
C ASN A 61 0.18 3.48 14.40
N PRO A 62 1.10 4.43 14.58
CA PRO A 62 1.54 5.27 13.48
C PRO A 62 2.17 4.46 12.33
N CYS A 63 2.66 3.24 12.60
CA CYS A 63 3.39 2.43 11.62
C CYS A 63 2.51 1.61 10.67
N ASP A 64 1.21 1.48 10.96
CA ASP A 64 0.28 0.79 10.05
C ASP A 64 0.03 1.60 8.76
N ARG A 65 0.45 2.88 8.75
CA ARG A 65 0.55 3.69 7.53
C ARG A 65 1.48 3.09 6.46
N ASN A 66 2.31 2.09 6.78
CA ASN A 66 3.28 1.53 5.84
C ASN A 66 2.78 0.31 5.08
N HIS A 67 1.59 -0.20 5.36
CA HIS A 67 1.02 -1.37 4.69
C HIS A 67 -0.42 -1.17 4.24
N TYR A 68 -0.97 -2.10 3.45
CA TYR A 68 -2.39 -2.08 3.10
C TYR A 68 -3.22 -2.59 4.27
N TRP A 69 -4.29 -1.87 4.59
CA TRP A 69 -5.27 -2.21 5.63
C TRP A 69 -6.50 -1.31 5.50
N SER A 70 -7.54 -1.58 6.29
CA SER A 70 -8.71 -0.69 6.36
C SER A 70 -9.37 -0.73 7.73
N LEU A 71 -10.35 0.14 7.93
CA LEU A 71 -11.24 0.10 9.11
C LEU A 71 -12.38 -0.92 8.95
N HIS A 72 -12.49 -1.56 7.79
CA HIS A 72 -13.46 -2.63 7.58
C HIS A 72 -12.98 -3.92 8.25
N PRO A 73 -13.88 -4.67 8.91
CA PRO A 73 -13.53 -5.97 9.46
C PRO A 73 -13.02 -6.93 8.38
N GLY A 74 -11.84 -7.52 8.62
CA GLY A 74 -11.35 -8.66 7.85
C GLY A 74 -10.76 -8.38 6.47
N GLY A 75 -10.64 -7.12 6.02
CA GLY A 75 -10.12 -6.84 4.69
C GLY A 75 -9.97 -5.37 4.34
N ALA A 76 -9.96 -5.07 3.05
CA ALA A 76 -9.89 -3.71 2.49
C ALA A 76 -10.41 -3.67 1.05
N ASN A 77 -10.86 -2.51 0.60
CA ASN A 77 -11.19 -2.32 -0.81
C ASN A 77 -9.94 -2.07 -1.67
N PHE A 78 -9.94 -2.65 -2.86
CA PHE A 78 -8.92 -2.46 -3.88
C PHE A 78 -9.54 -2.10 -5.22
N LEU A 79 -8.99 -1.06 -5.86
CA LEU A 79 -9.27 -0.65 -7.22
C LEU A 79 -8.36 -1.41 -8.20
N PHE A 80 -8.98 -2.02 -9.19
CA PHE A 80 -8.33 -2.76 -10.28
C PHE A 80 -8.17 -1.88 -11.53
N ALA A 81 -7.34 -2.35 -12.47
CA ALA A 81 -7.04 -1.60 -13.70
C ALA A 81 -8.26 -1.44 -14.62
N ASP A 82 -9.27 -2.30 -14.47
CA ASP A 82 -10.56 -2.22 -15.17
C ASP A 82 -11.53 -1.21 -14.54
N GLY A 83 -11.12 -0.51 -13.48
CA GLY A 83 -11.94 0.45 -12.75
C GLY A 83 -12.88 -0.18 -11.72
N SER A 84 -12.91 -1.51 -11.61
CA SER A 84 -13.71 -2.18 -10.59
C SER A 84 -13.07 -2.04 -9.20
N VAL A 85 -13.92 -1.88 -8.19
CA VAL A 85 -13.50 -1.92 -6.78
C VAL A 85 -14.00 -3.22 -6.18
N ARG A 86 -13.10 -3.98 -5.55
CA ARG A 86 -13.42 -5.25 -4.89
C ARG A 86 -12.89 -5.25 -3.47
N PHE A 87 -13.68 -5.83 -2.57
CA PHE A 87 -13.24 -6.07 -1.20
C PHE A 87 -12.39 -7.34 -1.16
N LEU A 88 -11.16 -7.23 -0.67
CA LEU A 88 -10.25 -8.36 -0.47
C LEU A 88 -10.14 -8.67 1.01
N SER A 89 -10.31 -9.93 1.39
CA SER A 89 -10.06 -10.37 2.75
C SER A 89 -8.54 -10.40 3.03
N TYR A 90 -8.13 -10.26 4.28
CA TYR A 90 -6.70 -10.36 4.64
C TYR A 90 -6.08 -11.72 4.32
N ALA A 91 -6.89 -12.76 4.05
CA ALA A 91 -6.38 -14.04 3.53
C ALA A 91 -5.79 -13.92 2.12
N ALA A 92 -6.11 -12.85 1.38
CA ALA A 92 -5.54 -12.56 0.06
C ALA A 92 -4.10 -12.01 0.11
N GLU A 93 -3.49 -11.83 1.29
CA GLU A 93 -2.12 -11.31 1.45
C GLU A 93 -1.10 -11.96 0.48
N PRO A 94 -1.06 -13.31 0.32
CA PRO A 94 -0.07 -13.96 -0.53
C PRO A 94 -0.18 -13.62 -2.02
N ILE A 95 -1.35 -13.14 -2.47
CA ILE A 95 -1.63 -12.84 -3.88
C ILE A 95 -1.60 -11.35 -4.21
N ILE A 96 -1.42 -10.46 -3.23
CA ILE A 96 -1.40 -9.00 -3.47
C ILE A 96 -0.27 -8.57 -4.41
N ILE A 97 0.94 -9.13 -4.23
CA ILE A 97 2.08 -8.82 -5.11
C ILE A 97 1.88 -9.39 -6.53
N PRO A 98 1.51 -10.68 -6.71
CA PRO A 98 1.17 -11.23 -8.01
C PRO A 98 0.11 -10.43 -8.80
N LEU A 99 -0.92 -9.91 -8.11
CA LEU A 99 -1.98 -9.11 -8.74
C LEU A 99 -1.50 -7.72 -9.25
N ALA A 100 -0.28 -7.30 -8.90
CA ALA A 100 0.31 -6.04 -9.32
C ALA A 100 1.40 -6.21 -10.40
N SER A 101 1.51 -7.39 -11.00
CA SER A 101 2.50 -7.69 -12.03
C SER A 101 2.28 -6.90 -13.32
N ILE A 102 3.38 -6.55 -14.00
CA ILE A 102 3.39 -5.82 -15.27
C ILE A 102 3.31 -6.76 -16.48
N ASN A 103 3.49 -8.06 -16.29
CA ASN A 103 3.48 -9.03 -17.39
C ASN A 103 2.07 -9.20 -17.96
N GLY A 104 1.04 -9.04 -17.12
CA GLY A 104 -0.36 -9.12 -17.52
C GLY A 104 -0.81 -10.56 -17.81
N GLY A 105 -2.12 -10.80 -17.68
CA GLY A 105 -2.70 -12.12 -17.95
C GLY A 105 -2.46 -13.17 -16.85
N GLU A 106 -1.98 -12.78 -15.66
CA GLU A 106 -1.90 -13.70 -14.53
C GLU A 106 -3.30 -14.16 -14.12
N ILE A 107 -3.55 -15.48 -14.14
CA ILE A 107 -4.75 -16.05 -13.54
C ILE A 107 -4.53 -16.11 -12.03
N VAL A 108 -5.02 -15.11 -11.31
CA VAL A 108 -5.06 -15.14 -9.85
C VAL A 108 -6.38 -15.74 -9.41
N GLN A 109 -6.31 -16.89 -8.73
CA GLN A 109 -7.47 -17.51 -8.09
C GLN A 109 -7.82 -16.73 -6.83
N TRP A 110 -9.08 -16.35 -6.69
CA TRP A 110 -9.58 -15.73 -5.47
C TRP A 110 -9.67 -16.78 -4.37
N PRO A 111 -9.18 -16.50 -3.15
CA PRO A 111 -9.57 -17.29 -2.01
C PRO A 111 -11.07 -17.09 -1.79
N GLU A 112 -11.84 -18.18 -1.82
CA GLU A 112 -13.25 -18.20 -1.40
C GLU A 112 -13.42 -17.77 0.07
#